data_AF-A0AA41M756-F1
#
_entry.id   AF-A0AA41M756-F1
#
_cell.length_a   1.000
_cell.length_b   1.000
_cell.length_c   1.000
_cell.angle_alpha   90.00
_cell.angle_beta   90.00
_cell.angle_gamma   90.00
#
_symmetry.space_group_name_H-M   'P 1'
#
loop_
_entity.id
_entity.type
_entity.pdbx_description
1 polymer ?
#
loop_
_entity_poly.entity_id
_entity_poly.type
_entity_poly.pdbx_seq_one_letter_code
_entity_poly.pdbx_strand_id
1 'polypeptide(L)'
;MIAAVKVRGSIDARHKAKRTLQDLNLDKKNQCILFEDSDSIRGMLDLAKDYITFGEVSEETIEALEERKGEEIEAGDSVNLSPPSGGFRDTKKQVGQGGSLGERDNMDELVQKMV
;
A
#
# COMPACT_ATOMS: atom_id res chain seq x y z
N MET A 1 -3.94 -3.64 11.85
CA MET A 1 -4.37 -2.80 10.71
C MET A 1 -3.59 -3.23 9.48
N ILE A 2 -4.16 -3.03 8.29
CA ILE A 2 -3.47 -3.32 7.01
C ILE A 2 -3.11 -2.01 6.34
N ALA A 3 -1.85 -1.83 5.96
CA ALA A 3 -1.44 -0.71 5.12
C ALA A 3 -1.33 -1.16 3.68
N ALA A 4 -1.83 -0.34 2.75
CA ALA A 4 -1.73 -0.57 1.32
C ALA A 4 -1.03 0.61 0.63
N VAL A 5 0.02 0.32 -0.14
CA VAL A 5 0.81 1.31 -0.88
C VAL A 5 0.69 1.04 -2.38
N LYS A 6 0.40 2.09 -3.16
CA LYS A 6 0.36 1.98 -4.62
C LYS A 6 1.76 2.08 -5.24
N VAL A 7 2.24 0.98 -5.78
CA VAL A 7 3.58 0.89 -6.40
C VAL A 7 3.52 1.19 -7.90
N ARG A 8 2.46 0.77 -8.59
CA ARG A 8 2.34 0.86 -10.05
C ARG A 8 1.17 1.74 -10.48
N GLY A 9 1.32 2.42 -11.63
CA GLY A 9 0.22 3.13 -12.30
C GLY A 9 -0.79 2.18 -12.96
N SER A 10 -2.01 2.66 -13.18
CA SER A 10 -3.16 1.87 -13.67
C SER A 10 -3.50 2.08 -15.17
N ILE A 11 -2.56 2.61 -15.97
CA ILE A 11 -2.79 2.99 -17.38
C ILE A 11 -3.29 1.81 -18.24
N ASP A 12 -2.82 0.60 -17.97
CA ASP A 12 -3.21 -0.63 -18.67
C ASP A 12 -3.86 -1.64 -17.72
N ALA A 13 -4.47 -1.14 -16.63
CA ALA A 13 -5.12 -2.00 -15.66
C ALA A 13 -6.47 -2.51 -16.19
N ARG A 14 -6.76 -3.78 -15.92
CA ARG A 14 -8.10 -4.35 -16.17
C ARG A 14 -9.13 -3.48 -15.46
N HIS A 15 -10.28 -3.28 -16.10
CA HIS A 15 -11.35 -2.41 -15.58
C HIS A 15 -11.70 -2.70 -14.11
N LYS A 16 -11.77 -4.00 -13.73
CA LYS A 16 -12.04 -4.40 -12.35
C LYS A 16 -10.97 -3.92 -11.38
N ALA A 17 -9.69 -4.17 -11.65
CA ALA A 17 -8.59 -3.73 -10.81
C ALA A 17 -8.48 -2.20 -10.75
N LYS A 18 -8.70 -1.51 -11.89
CA LYS A 18 -8.72 -0.04 -11.93
C LYS A 18 -9.82 0.54 -11.04
N ARG A 19 -11.03 -0.03 -11.10
CA ARG A 19 -12.15 0.38 -10.25
C ARG A 19 -11.85 0.12 -8.78
N THR A 20 -11.34 -1.06 -8.43
CA THR A 20 -10.98 -1.39 -7.04
C THR A 20 -9.92 -0.44 -6.48
N LEU A 21 -8.92 -0.04 -7.28
CA LEU A 21 -7.95 0.99 -6.86
C LEU A 21 -8.61 2.33 -6.54
N GLN A 22 -9.65 2.73 -7.30
CA GLN A 22 -10.41 3.95 -7.05
C GLN A 22 -11.32 3.82 -5.83
N ASP A 23 -11.96 2.67 -5.65
CA ASP A 23 -12.80 2.39 -4.48
C ASP A 23 -11.96 2.37 -3.17
N LEU A 24 -10.71 1.91 -3.26
CA LEU A 24 -9.71 1.98 -2.19
C LEU A 24 -9.03 3.36 -2.07
N ASN A 25 -9.41 4.35 -2.88
CA ASN A 25 -8.84 5.71 -2.89
C ASN A 25 -7.32 5.77 -3.19
N LEU A 26 -6.78 4.72 -3.82
CA LEU A 26 -5.38 4.60 -4.25
C LEU A 26 -5.22 5.12 -5.68
N ASP A 27 -5.23 6.44 -5.86
CA ASP A 27 -5.13 7.06 -7.18
C ASP A 27 -3.68 7.32 -7.59
N LYS A 28 -2.84 7.81 -6.68
CA LYS A 28 -1.47 8.25 -6.96
C LYS A 28 -0.44 7.20 -6.57
N LYS A 29 0.71 7.19 -7.25
CA LYS A 29 1.84 6.34 -6.86
C LYS A 29 2.40 6.80 -5.51
N ASN A 30 2.90 5.85 -4.72
CA ASN A 30 3.42 6.05 -3.37
C ASN A 30 2.39 6.64 -2.38
N GLN A 31 1.11 6.58 -2.72
CA GLN A 31 0.04 6.84 -1.77
C GLN A 31 -0.14 5.59 -0.90
N CYS A 32 -0.19 5.80 0.41
CA CYS A 32 -0.45 4.79 1.42
C CYS A 32 -1.83 5.04 2.02
N ILE A 33 -2.61 3.98 2.24
CA ILE A 33 -3.88 4.04 2.96
C ILE A 33 -3.90 2.93 4.00
N LEU A 34 -4.34 3.27 5.22
CA LEU A 34 -4.58 2.32 6.30
C LEU A 34 -6.01 1.83 6.25
N PHE A 35 -6.21 0.53 6.43
CA PHE A 35 -7.52 -0.10 6.49
C PHE A 35 -7.66 -0.98 7.73
N GLU A 36 -8.90 -1.08 8.20
CA GLU A 36 -9.27 -2.10 9.18
C GLU A 36 -9.22 -3.48 8.54
N ASP A 37 -8.88 -4.46 9.37
CA ASP A 37 -8.80 -5.83 8.94
C ASP A 37 -10.22 -6.42 8.81
N SER A 38 -10.70 -6.55 7.58
CA SER A 38 -11.97 -7.18 7.26
C SER A 38 -11.88 -8.01 5.98
N ASP A 39 -12.68 -9.07 5.89
CA ASP A 39 -12.69 -9.96 4.72
C ASP A 39 -13.00 -9.22 3.42
N SER A 40 -13.86 -8.19 3.49
CA SER A 40 -14.22 -7.34 2.35
C SER A 40 -13.01 -6.53 1.84
N ILE A 41 -12.26 -5.90 2.74
CA ILE A 41 -11.05 -5.15 2.39
C ILE A 41 -9.99 -6.11 1.84
N ARG A 42 -9.75 -7.25 2.50
CA ARG A 42 -8.79 -8.27 2.02
C ARG A 42 -9.12 -8.74 0.61
N GLY A 43 -10.40 -8.99 0.32
CA GLY A 43 -10.85 -9.33 -1.03
C GLY A 43 -10.58 -8.24 -2.07
N MET A 44 -10.73 -6.97 -1.70
CA MET A 44 -10.39 -5.84 -2.58
C MET A 44 -8.88 -5.71 -2.79
N LEU A 45 -8.08 -5.90 -1.74
CA LEU A 45 -6.62 -5.87 -1.82
C LEU A 45 -6.08 -7.00 -2.71
N ASP A 46 -6.62 -8.21 -2.60
CA ASP A 46 -6.23 -9.34 -3.46
C ASP A 46 -6.57 -9.08 -4.94
N LEU A 47 -7.70 -8.43 -5.24
CA LEU A 47 -8.06 -8.01 -6.60
C LEU A 47 -7.10 -6.96 -7.18
N ALA A 48 -6.48 -6.14 -6.34
CA ALA A 48 -5.57 -5.06 -6.72
C ALA A 48 -4.08 -5.42 -6.59
N LYS A 49 -3.73 -6.61 -6.09
CA LYS A 49 -2.37 -7.04 -5.70
C LYS A 49 -1.29 -6.85 -6.77
N ASP A 50 -1.65 -6.85 -8.04
CA ASP A 50 -0.70 -6.66 -9.16
C ASP A 50 -0.27 -5.18 -9.33
N TYR A 51 -0.83 -4.25 -8.56
CA TYR A 51 -0.54 -2.82 -8.62
C TYR A 51 -0.09 -2.23 -7.29
N ILE A 52 -0.46 -2.89 -6.20
CA ILE A 52 -0.24 -2.43 -4.83
C ILE A 52 0.66 -3.40 -4.08
N THR A 53 1.16 -2.92 -2.96
CA THR A 53 1.78 -3.73 -1.92
C THR A 53 0.96 -3.53 -0.67
N PHE A 54 0.61 -4.60 0.03
CA PHE A 54 -0.12 -4.48 1.29
C PHE A 54 0.38 -5.50 2.30
N GLY A 55 0.15 -5.22 3.58
CA GLY A 55 0.52 -6.09 4.68
C GLY A 55 0.12 -5.48 6.02
N GLU A 56 0.27 -6.28 7.07
CA GLU A 56 0.08 -5.81 8.44
C GLU A 56 1.21 -4.83 8.81
N VAL A 57 0.85 -3.80 9.58
CA VAL A 57 1.78 -2.79 10.10
C VAL A 57 1.78 -2.79 11.62
N SER A 58 2.96 -2.59 12.20
CA SER A 58 3.14 -2.37 13.64
C SER A 58 2.67 -0.98 14.08
N GLU A 59 2.37 -0.85 15.37
CA GLU A 59 2.01 0.44 15.99
C GLU A 59 3.14 1.48 15.81
N GLU A 60 4.40 1.08 15.93
CA GLU A 60 5.58 1.94 15.69
C GLU A 60 5.58 2.55 14.27
N THR A 61 5.12 1.79 13.28
CA THR A 61 5.05 2.25 11.89
C THR A 61 3.88 3.21 11.66
N ILE A 62 2.78 3.03 12.39
CA ILE A 62 1.63 3.94 12.35
C ILE A 62 2.03 5.29 12.94
N GLU A 63 2.71 5.31 14.10
CA GLU A 63 3.21 6.54 14.71
C GLU A 63 4.13 7.34 13.75
N ALA A 64 5.01 6.64 13.02
CA ALA A 64 5.88 7.27 12.02
C ALA A 64 5.08 7.87 10.83
N LEU A 65 3.97 7.25 10.44
CA LEU A 65 3.07 7.78 9.42
C LEU A 65 2.31 9.02 9.92
N GLU A 66 1.86 9.00 11.16
CA GLU A 66 1.15 10.10 11.82
C GLU A 66 2.05 11.32 11.98
N GLU A 67 3.29 11.14 12.44
CA GLU A 67 4.28 12.22 12.56
C GLU A 67 4.51 12.91 11.21
N ARG A 68 4.56 12.11 10.13
CA ARG A 68 4.73 12.63 8.78
C ARG A 68 3.49 13.33 8.23
N LYS A 69 2.29 12.81 8.48
CA LYS A 69 1.03 13.44 8.06
C LYS A 69 0.75 14.71 8.87
N GLY A 70 1.18 14.73 10.14
CA GLY A 70 0.95 15.81 11.10
C GLY A 70 -0.42 15.76 11.79
N GLU A 71 -1.15 14.65 11.64
CA GLU A 71 -2.49 14.40 12.21
C GLU A 71 -2.64 12.90 12.50
N GLU A 72 -3.54 12.55 13.43
CA GLU A 72 -3.90 11.16 13.75
C GLU A 72 -4.47 10.48 12.49
N ILE A 73 -4.09 9.23 12.25
CA ILE A 73 -4.52 8.49 11.05
C ILE A 73 -5.62 7.51 11.42
N GLU A 74 -6.80 7.71 10.84
CA GLU A 74 -7.90 6.78 10.94
C GLU A 74 -7.95 5.83 9.73
N ALA A 75 -8.75 4.77 9.81
CA ALA A 75 -8.95 3.88 8.67
C ALA A 75 -9.61 4.63 7.50
N GLY A 76 -9.02 4.51 6.32
CA GLY A 76 -9.46 5.21 5.09
C GLY A 76 -8.70 6.51 4.82
N ASP A 77 -7.86 6.97 5.75
CA ASP A 77 -6.99 8.12 5.51
C ASP A 77 -5.88 7.82 4.53
N SER A 78 -5.54 8.82 3.73
CA SER A 78 -4.45 8.74 2.77
C SER A 78 -3.22 9.52 3.20
N VAL A 79 -2.06 8.88 3.11
CA VAL A 79 -0.75 9.47 3.37
C VAL A 79 0.06 9.46 2.09
N ASN A 80 0.65 10.61 1.74
CA ASN A 80 1.55 10.71 0.59
C ASN A 80 2.98 10.43 1.04
N LEU A 81 3.50 9.26 0.63
CA LEU A 81 4.85 8.84 0.98
C LEU A 81 5.89 9.25 -0.06
N SER A 82 7.14 9.31 0.40
CA SER A 82 8.28 9.49 -0.48
C SER A 82 8.52 8.17 -1.21
N PRO A 83 9.17 8.19 -2.39
CA PRO A 83 9.71 6.96 -2.95
C PRO A 83 10.61 6.27 -1.91
N PRO A 84 10.65 4.93 -1.87
CA PRO A 84 11.45 4.23 -0.88
C PRO A 84 12.93 4.53 -1.11
N SER A 85 13.68 4.76 -0.05
CA SER A 85 15.13 4.89 -0.10
C SER A 85 15.76 3.62 -0.72
N GLY A 86 16.50 3.79 -1.82
CA GLY A 86 17.03 2.68 -2.64
C GLY A 86 16.08 2.14 -3.72
N GLY A 87 14.86 2.68 -3.83
CA GLY A 87 13.87 2.32 -4.84
C GLY A 87 13.14 1.00 -4.55
N PHE A 88 12.13 0.71 -5.36
CA PHE A 88 11.45 -0.58 -5.33
C PHE A 88 12.32 -1.64 -5.99
N ARG A 89 12.30 -2.89 -5.49
CA ARG A 89 13.04 -4.01 -6.09
C ARG A 89 12.62 -4.29 -7.52
N ASP A 90 11.40 -4.79 -7.71
CA ASP A 90 10.80 -5.04 -9.02
C ASP A 90 9.30 -4.71 -8.94
N THR A 91 8.85 -3.80 -9.80
CA THR A 91 7.46 -3.29 -9.83
C THR A 91 6.54 -4.11 -10.76
N LYS A 92 6.99 -5.29 -11.17
CA LYS A 92 6.27 -6.23 -12.04
C LYS A 92 6.12 -7.62 -11.43
N LYS A 93 6.91 -7.95 -10.40
CA LYS A 93 6.90 -9.27 -9.75
C LYS A 93 6.29 -9.18 -8.36
N GLN A 94 5.68 -10.29 -7.93
CA GLN A 94 5.18 -10.43 -6.56
C GLN A 94 6.32 -10.65 -5.57
N VAL A 95 6.07 -10.40 -4.28
CA VAL A 95 7.04 -10.53 -3.18
C VAL A 95 7.65 -11.94 -3.12
N GLY A 96 6.85 -12.99 -3.27
CA GLY A 96 7.34 -14.38 -3.31
C GLY A 96 8.29 -14.69 -4.48
N GLN A 97 8.32 -13.83 -5.51
CA GLN A 97 9.24 -13.92 -6.66
C GLN A 97 10.39 -12.91 -6.59
N GLY A 98 10.60 -12.28 -5.41
CA GLY A 98 11.62 -11.27 -5.19
C GLY A 98 11.24 -9.86 -5.65
N GLY A 99 9.97 -9.62 -5.99
CA GLY A 99 9.46 -8.30 -6.36
C GLY A 99 8.89 -7.50 -5.20
N SER A 100 8.13 -6.47 -5.54
CA SER A 100 7.51 -5.57 -4.57
C SER A 100 6.00 -5.74 -4.45
N LEU A 101 5.33 -6.37 -5.42
CA LEU A 101 3.86 -6.39 -5.49
C LEU A 101 3.20 -7.46 -4.61
N GLY A 102 1.96 -7.19 -4.21
CA GLY A 102 1.11 -8.11 -3.48
C GLY A 102 1.29 -8.05 -1.96
N GLU A 103 0.82 -9.12 -1.31
CA GLU A 103 0.87 -9.27 0.13
C GLU A 103 2.31 -9.45 0.63
N ARG A 104 2.60 -8.85 1.78
CA ARG A 104 3.86 -8.97 2.51
C ARG A 104 3.59 -9.34 3.96
N ASP A 105 4.40 -10.24 4.48
CA ASP A 105 4.41 -10.57 5.91
C ASP A 105 4.92 -9.40 6.78
N ASN A 106 5.81 -8.55 6.23
CA ASN A 106 6.34 -7.39 6.93
C ASN A 106 6.31 -6.14 6.03
N MET A 107 5.41 -5.21 6.36
CA MET A 107 5.21 -3.95 5.66
C MET A 107 6.08 -2.82 6.23
N ASP A 108 6.49 -2.93 7.49
CA ASP A 108 7.19 -1.90 8.26
C ASP A 108 8.50 -1.47 7.58
N GLU A 109 9.31 -2.43 7.13
CA GLU A 109 10.58 -2.13 6.43
C GLU A 109 10.38 -1.27 5.17
N LEU A 110 9.24 -1.43 4.48
CA LEU A 110 8.94 -0.67 3.28
C LEU A 110 8.49 0.74 3.67
N VAL A 111 7.58 0.85 4.63
CA VAL A 111 7.04 2.12 5.08
C VAL A 111 8.15 2.99 5.67
N GLN A 112 9.02 2.45 6.52
CA GLN A 112 10.15 3.17 7.11
C GLN A 112 11.14 3.72 6.06
N LYS A 113 11.25 3.08 4.89
CA LYS A 113 12.08 3.62 3.79
C LYS A 113 11.41 4.76 3.04
N MET A 114 10.10 4.90 3.18
CA MET A 114 9.25 5.83 2.44
C MET A 114 8.79 7.02 3.30
N VAL A 115 8.77 6.88 4.63
CA VAL A 115 8.66 7.96 5.62
C VAL A 115 9.96 8.76 5.64
#